data_AF-A0A972LE44-F1
#
_entry.id   AF-A0A972LE44-F1
#
_cell.length_a   1.000
_cell.length_b   1.000
_cell.length_c   1.000
_cell.angle_alpha   90.00
_cell.angle_beta   90.00
_cell.angle_gamma   90.00
#
_symmetry.space_group_name_H-M   'P 1'
#
loop_
_entity.id
_entity.type
_entity.pdbx_description
1 polymer ?
#
loop_
_entity_poly.entity_id
_entity_poly.type
_entity_poly.pdbx_seq_one_letter_code
_entity_poly.pdbx_strand_id
1 'polypeptide(L)' 'YNDFPWFKDVPVKKILNVEEVTPGHFYWPELDVDLSIEIIEHPDRFPLKAKMNR' A
#
# COMPACT_ATOMS: atom_id res chain seq x y z
N TYR A 1 -8.23 -0.94 6.99
CA TYR A 1 -8.23 0.13 5.97
C TYR A 1 -7.82 1.51 6.51
N ASN A 2 -7.72 1.74 7.83
CA ASN A 2 -7.23 3.03 8.33
C ASN A 2 -5.75 3.26 7.96
N ASP A 3 -4.95 2.19 8.03
CA ASP A 3 -3.52 2.25 7.75
C ASP A 3 -3.20 2.15 6.25
N PHE A 4 -4.10 1.59 5.44
CA PHE A 4 -3.93 1.43 4.00
C PHE A 4 -5.25 1.72 3.27
N PRO A 5 -5.68 3.00 3.18
CA PRO A 5 -7.00 3.37 2.68
C PRO A 5 -7.19 3.09 1.18
N TRP A 6 -6.12 3.09 0.39
CA TRP A 6 -6.14 2.81 -1.05
C TRP A 6 -6.54 1.37 -1.41
N PHE A 7 -6.45 0.41 -0.48
CA PHE A 7 -6.97 -0.94 -0.72
C PHE A 7 -8.48 -1.07 -0.48
N LYS A 8 -9.11 -0.01 0.03
CA LYS A 8 -10.55 -0.03 0.31
C LYS A 8 -11.33 -0.14 -1.01
N ASP A 9 -12.29 -1.05 -1.05
CA ASP A 9 -13.17 -1.31 -2.21
C ASP A 9 -12.42 -1.72 -3.50
N VAL A 10 -11.14 -2.09 -3.41
CA VAL A 10 -10.36 -2.59 -4.54
C VAL A 10 -10.67 -4.07 -4.79
N PRO A 11 -10.97 -4.48 -6.04
CA PRO A 11 -11.17 -5.89 -6.38
C PRO A 11 -9.95 -6.74 -6.05
N VAL A 12 -10.15 -7.93 -5.47
CA VAL A 12 -9.07 -8.86 -5.10
C VAL A 12 -8.10 -9.12 -6.25
N LYS A 13 -8.60 -9.23 -7.49
CA LYS A 13 -7.75 -9.41 -8.68
C LYS A 13 -6.66 -8.34 -8.84
N LYS A 14 -6.95 -7.09 -8.44
CA LYS A 14 -5.99 -5.98 -8.50
C LYS A 14 -5.01 -6.01 -7.33
N ILE A 15 -5.46 -6.47 -6.15
CA ILE A 15 -4.61 -6.66 -4.98
C ILE A 15 -3.61 -7.80 -5.21
N LEU A 16 -4.02 -8.84 -5.94
CA LEU A 16 -3.13 -9.95 -6.30
C LEU A 16 -2.15 -9.61 -7.43
N ASN A 17 -2.38 -8.50 -8.16
CA ASN A 17 -1.45 -7.99 -9.16
C ASN A 17 -0.36 -7.13 -8.50
N VAL A 18 0.43 -7.77 -7.64
CA VAL A 18 1.55 -7.18 -6.91
C VAL A 18 2.88 -7.59 -7.54
N GLU A 19 3.81 -6.66 -7.62
CA GLU A 19 5.16 -6.85 -8.14
C GLU A 19 6.17 -6.63 -7.01
N GLU A 20 7.07 -7.58 -6.79
CA GLU A 20 8.22 -7.37 -5.89
C GLU A 20 9.37 -6.73 -6.69
N VAL A 21 9.52 -5.41 -6.58
CA VAL A 21 10.51 -4.64 -7.36
C VAL A 21 11.94 -4.82 -6.84
N THR A 22 12.06 -4.98 -5.52
CA THR A 22 13.29 -5.36 -4.82
C THR A 22 12.89 -6.22 -3.62
N PRO A 23 13.79 -7.04 -3.06
CA PRO A 23 13.46 -7.90 -1.93
C PRO A 23 12.80 -7.13 -0.78
N GLY A 24 11.56 -7.50 -0.45
CA GLY A 24 10.78 -6.86 0.60
C GLY A 24 10.14 -5.51 0.25
N HIS A 25 10.14 -5.11 -1.02
CA HIS A 25 9.42 -3.95 -1.54
C HIS A 25 8.43 -4.36 -2.62
N PHE A 26 7.16 -4.07 -2.36
CA PHE A 26 6.03 -4.45 -3.18
C PHE A 26 5.40 -3.23 -3.81
N TYR A 27 5.05 -3.37 -5.09
CA TYR A 27 4.39 -2.36 -5.87
C TYR A 27 3.09 -2.92 -6.45
N TRP A 28 2.02 -2.14 -6.38
CA TRP A 28 0.73 -2.45 -7.00
C TRP A 28 0.52 -1.50 -8.19
N PRO A 29 0.86 -1.89 -9.43
CA PRO A 29 0.83 -1.00 -10.59
C PRO A 29 -0.55 -0.40 -10.89
N GLU A 30 -1.62 -1.16 -10.61
CA GLU A 30 -2.99 -0.69 -10.84
C GLU A 30 -3.51 0.28 -9.77
N LEU A 31 -2.86 0.32 -8.60
CA LEU A 31 -3.24 1.18 -7.48
C LEU A 31 -2.30 2.38 -7.34
N ASP A 32 -1.15 2.36 -8.01
CA ASP A 32 -0.06 3.34 -7.84
C ASP A 32 0.38 3.44 -6.36
N VAL A 33 0.62 2.26 -5.75
CA VAL A 33 0.97 2.10 -4.34
C VAL A 33 2.24 1.27 -4.23
N ASP A 34 3.21 1.77 -3.46
CA ASP A 34 4.40 1.04 -3.03
C ASP A 34 4.41 0.83 -1.50
N LEU A 35 4.80 -0.36 -1.04
CA LEU A 35 4.97 -0.68 0.37
C LEU A 35 6.17 -1.60 0.59
N SER A 36 6.94 -1.33 1.64
CA SER A 36 7.94 -2.27 2.15
C SER A 36 7.34 -3.18 3.23
N ILE A 37 8.00 -4.31 3.50
CA ILE A 37 7.66 -5.19 4.64
C ILE A 37 7.61 -4.39 5.94
N GLU A 38 8.56 -3.49 6.17
CA GLU A 38 8.63 -2.68 7.39
C GLU A 38 7.37 -1.81 7.58
N ILE A 39 6.85 -1.21 6.50
CA ILE A 39 5.63 -0.41 6.56
C ILE A 39 4.41 -1.30 6.82
N ILE A 40 4.38 -2.52 6.26
CA ILE A 40 3.29 -3.47 6.46
C ILE A 40 3.27 -3.98 7.91
N GLU A 41 4.42 -4.28 8.50
CA GLU A 41 4.56 -4.78 9.87
C GLU A 41 4.40 -3.68 10.92
N HIS A 42 4.82 -2.45 10.62
CA HIS A 42 4.85 -1.32 11.54
C HIS A 42 4.26 -0.04 10.92
N PRO A 43 2.98 -0.05 10.52
CA PRO A 43 2.34 1.11 9.88
C PRO A 43 2.31 2.36 10.77
N ASP A 44 2.32 2.20 12.09
CA ASP A 44 2.35 3.27 13.09
C ASP A 44 3.64 4.11 13.05
N ARG A 45 4.75 3.54 12.56
CA ARG A 45 6.03 4.24 12.37
C ARG A 45 6.01 5.16 11.15
N PHE A 46 5.07 4.93 10.23
CA PHE A 46 4.92 5.65 8.97
C PHE A 46 3.51 6.22 8.85
N PRO A 47 3.09 7.11 9.77
CA PRO A 47 1.75 7.68 9.74
C PRO A 47 1.56 8.41 8.41
N LEU A 48 0.67 7.86 7.59
CA LEU A 48 0.44 8.35 6.24
C LEU A 48 0.10 9.83 6.23
N LYS A 49 1.02 10.65 5.75
CA LYS A 49 0.74 12.04 5.37
C LYS A 49 0.13 12.07 3.98
N ALA A 50 -0.96 11.32 3.77
CA ALA A 50 -1.85 11.63 2.67
C ALA A 50 -2.43 13.01 3.01
N LYS A 51 -2.09 14.04 2.24
CA LYS A 51 -2.88 15.28 2.26
C LYS A 51 -4.29 14.89 1.83
N MET A 52 -5.18 14.65 2.79
CA MET A 52 -6.61 14.81 2.55
C MET A 52 -6.79 16.30 2.25
N ASN A 53 -6.70 16.68 0.97
CA ASN A 53 -7.29 17.93 0.54
C ASN A 53 -8.79 17.80 0.83
N ARG A 54 -9.24 18.49 1.87
CA ARG A 54 -10.66 18.79 2.08
C ARG A 54 -11.17 19.70 0.98
#